data_AF-A0A8T7DB30-F1
#
_entry.id   AF-A0A8T7DB30-F1
#
_cell.length_a   1.000
_cell.length_b   1.000
_cell.length_c   1.000
_cell.angle_alpha   90.00
_cell.angle_beta   90.00
_cell.angle_gamma   90.00
#
_symmetry.space_group_name_H-M   'P 1'
#
loop_
_entity.id
_entity.type
_entity.pdbx_description
1 polymer ?
#
loop_
_entity_poly.entity_id
_entity_poly.type
_entity_poly.pdbx_seq_one_letter_code
_entity_poly.pdbx_strand_id
1 'polypeptide(L)'
;MINRHPVVIAAVLLGMFAVVGTTLVSFTYENTRERIIDNERKALLKKLHQIIPADYIDNDIVNDTIRVSSPGLLGAEQTTVYRGRKLNQPVAAVFSIVAPEGYSGSISMLVAVKT
;
A
#
# COMPACT_ATOMS: atom_id res chain seq x y z
N MET A 1 -46.92 8.66 -27.93
CA MET A 1 -46.34 9.87 -27.30
C MET A 1 -45.74 9.43 -25.98
N ILE A 2 -44.41 9.27 -25.90
CA ILE A 2 -43.73 8.79 -24.69
C ILE A 2 -43.89 9.86 -23.61
N ASN A 3 -44.53 9.51 -22.49
CA ASN A 3 -44.70 10.43 -21.38
C ASN A 3 -43.31 10.61 -20.72
N ARG A 4 -42.61 11.70 -21.03
CA ARG A 4 -41.23 11.95 -20.59
C ARG A 4 -41.10 12.32 -19.11
N HIS A 5 -42.20 12.71 -18.47
CA HIS A 5 -42.26 13.07 -17.04
C HIS A 5 -41.66 12.03 -16.08
N PRO A 6 -42.06 10.73 -16.12
CA PRO A 6 -41.48 9.72 -15.24
C PRO A 6 -39.97 9.51 -15.44
N VAL A 7 -39.48 9.62 -16.69
CA VAL A 7 -38.05 9.46 -17.00
C VAL A 7 -37.23 10.60 -16.40
N VAL A 8 -37.73 11.85 -16.49
CA VAL A 8 -37.05 13.02 -15.91
C VAL A 8 -37.03 12.95 -14.39
N ILE A 9 -38.13 12.55 -13.74
CA ILE A 9 -38.19 12.41 -12.28
C ILE A 9 -37.19 11.35 -11.79
N ALA A 10 -37.14 10.19 -12.44
CA ALA A 10 -36.18 9.14 -12.10
C ALA A 10 -34.74 9.62 -12.26
N ALA A 11 -34.43 10.34 -13.36
CA ALA A 11 -33.10 10.89 -13.60
C ALA A 11 -32.68 11.90 -12.51
N VAL A 12 -33.59 12.78 -12.09
CA VAL A 12 -33.34 13.77 -11.02
C VAL A 12 -33.11 13.07 -9.67
N LEU A 13 -33.93 12.07 -9.34
CA LEU A 13 -33.78 11.31 -8.10
C LEU A 13 -32.44 10.55 -8.05
N LEU A 14 -32.10 9.85 -9.14
CA LEU A 14 -30.81 9.14 -9.26
C LEU A 14 -29.63 10.12 -9.18
N GLY A 15 -29.72 11.27 -9.86
CA GLY A 15 -28.69 12.31 -9.80
C GLY A 15 -28.50 12.86 -8.39
N MET A 16 -29.59 13.17 -7.69
CA MET A 16 -29.54 13.66 -6.31
C MET A 16 -28.94 12.59 -5.37
N PHE A 17 -29.37 11.34 -5.50
CA PHE A 17 -28.85 10.23 -4.72
C PHE A 17 -27.34 10.05 -4.95
N ALA A 18 -26.90 10.09 -6.21
CA ALA A 18 -25.48 10.00 -6.56
C ALA A 18 -24.68 11.15 -5.94
N VAL A 19 -25.16 12.39 -6.05
CA VAL A 19 -24.49 13.56 -5.45
C VAL A 19 -24.37 13.39 -3.94
N VAL A 20 -25.46 13.10 -3.25
CA VAL A 20 -25.45 12.93 -1.78
C VAL A 20 -24.53 11.78 -1.35
N GLY A 21 -24.61 10.64 -2.03
CA GLY A 21 -23.78 9.48 -1.74
C GLY A 21 -22.30 9.75 -1.95
N THR A 22 -21.92 10.33 -3.10
CA THR A 22 -20.53 10.66 -3.39
C THR A 22 -19.99 11.73 -2.43
N THR A 23 -20.77 12.75 -2.09
CA THR A 23 -20.37 13.76 -1.11
C THR A 23 -20.11 13.13 0.27
N LEU A 24 -20.99 12.25 0.74
CA LEU A 24 -20.83 11.59 2.03
C LEU A 24 -19.59 10.68 2.06
N VAL A 25 -19.38 9.89 1.00
CA VAL A 25 -18.19 9.02 0.87
C VAL A 25 -16.91 9.85 0.80
N SER A 26 -16.88 10.89 -0.03
CA SER A 26 -15.72 11.77 -0.19
C SER A 26 -15.37 12.48 1.12
N PHE A 27 -16.36 13.01 1.82
CA PHE A 27 -16.14 13.65 3.13
C PHE A 27 -15.57 12.67 4.15
N THR A 28 -16.10 11.45 4.20
CA THR A 28 -15.61 10.40 5.12
C THR A 28 -14.18 10.00 4.78
N TYR A 29 -13.86 9.88 3.48
CA TYR A 29 -12.52 9.55 3.00
C TYR A 29 -11.51 10.63 3.39
N GLU A 30 -11.82 11.91 3.12
CA GLU A 30 -10.93 13.04 3.44
C GLU A 30 -10.61 13.08 4.94
N ASN A 31 -11.62 12.91 5.79
CA ASN A 31 -11.46 12.91 7.26
C ASN A 31 -10.71 11.69 7.80
N THR A 32 -10.69 10.58 7.06
CA THR A 32 -10.06 9.33 7.51
C THR A 32 -8.72 9.07 6.82
N ARG A 33 -8.35 9.89 5.82
CA ARG A 33 -7.15 9.70 5.00
C ARG A 33 -5.87 9.62 5.84
N GLU A 34 -5.68 10.52 6.79
CA GLU A 34 -4.51 10.50 7.68
C GLU A 34 -4.46 9.22 8.53
N ARG A 35 -5.60 8.81 9.08
CA ARG A 35 -5.72 7.57 9.85
C ARG A 35 -5.40 6.34 9.02
N ILE A 36 -5.78 6.32 7.74
CA ILE A 36 -5.46 5.22 6.81
C ILE A 36 -3.95 5.14 6.61
N ILE A 37 -3.30 6.27 6.30
CA ILE A 37 -1.85 6.33 6.07
C ILE A 37 -1.07 5.88 7.31
N ASP A 38 -1.47 6.35 8.50
CA ASP A 38 -0.83 5.94 9.76
C ASP A 38 -1.00 4.45 10.04
N ASN A 39 -2.20 3.91 9.78
CA ASN A 39 -2.47 2.49 9.97
C ASN A 39 -1.68 1.62 8.97
N GLU A 40 -1.57 2.05 7.71
CA GLU A 40 -0.74 1.38 6.69
C GLU A 40 0.73 1.37 7.12
N ARG A 41 1.25 2.51 7.59
CA ARG A 41 2.61 2.62 8.11
C ARG A 41 2.85 1.67 9.28
N LYS A 42 1.94 1.63 10.26
CA LYS A 42 2.04 0.72 11.42
C LYS A 42 1.95 -0.74 11.00
N ALA A 43 1.09 -1.07 10.05
CA ALA A 43 0.95 -2.43 9.53
C ALA A 43 2.24 -2.88 8.81
N LEU A 44 2.83 -2.01 8.00
CA LEU A 44 4.11 -2.28 7.35
C LEU A 44 5.23 -2.47 8.37
N LEU A 45 5.37 -1.56 9.34
CA LEU A 45 6.38 -1.68 10.40
C LEU A 45 6.22 -2.99 11.18
N LYS A 46 4.99 -3.37 11.51
CA LYS A 46 4.70 -4.65 12.17
C LYS A 46 5.15 -5.85 11.34
N LYS A 47 4.90 -5.85 10.03
CA LYS A 47 5.36 -6.90 9.12
C LYS A 47 6.89 -6.96 9.05
N LEU A 48 7.56 -5.82 8.98
CA LEU A 48 9.03 -5.76 8.97
C LEU A 48 9.60 -6.31 10.29
N HIS A 49 9.02 -5.94 11.44
CA HIS A 49 9.44 -6.44 12.75
C HIS A 49 9.15 -7.92 13.01
N GLN A 50 8.28 -8.55 12.23
CA GLN A 50 8.11 -10.01 12.27
C GLN A 50 9.30 -10.75 11.66
N ILE A 51 10.08 -10.08 10.81
CA ILE A 51 11.21 -10.69 10.08
C ILE A 51 12.55 -10.19 10.63
N ILE A 52 12.63 -8.92 11.03
CA ILE A 52 13.79 -8.32 11.69
C ILE A 52 13.38 -7.95 13.13
N PRO A 53 13.91 -8.61 14.16
CA PRO A 53 13.59 -8.25 15.53
C PRO A 53 13.93 -6.78 15.79
N ALA A 54 13.06 -6.05 16.49
CA ALA A 54 13.19 -4.60 16.66
C ALA A 54 14.54 -4.18 17.29
N ASP A 55 15.13 -5.00 18.15
CA ASP A 55 16.41 -4.70 18.81
C ASP A 55 17.64 -4.75 17.89
N TYR A 56 17.46 -5.24 16.65
CA TYR A 56 18.53 -5.34 15.66
C TYR A 56 18.77 -4.05 14.90
N ILE A 57 17.81 -3.12 14.89
CA ILE A 57 17.89 -1.84 14.17
C ILE A 57 17.51 -0.68 15.09
N ASP A 58 18.03 0.51 14.83
CA ASP A 58 17.69 1.74 15.54
C ASP A 58 17.16 2.85 14.62
N ASN A 59 17.13 2.61 13.31
CA ASN A 59 16.64 3.56 12.32
C ASN A 59 15.15 3.35 11.99
N ASP A 60 14.54 4.39 11.41
CA ASP A 60 13.19 4.32 10.85
C ASP A 60 13.19 3.59 9.50
N ILE A 61 13.23 2.25 9.57
CA ILE A 61 13.36 1.35 8.41
C ILE A 61 12.29 1.56 7.34
N VAL A 62 11.09 2.02 7.71
CA VAL A 62 9.99 2.27 6.76
C VAL A 62 10.31 3.44 5.82
N ASN A 63 11.03 4.44 6.33
CA ASN A 63 11.45 5.61 5.55
C ASN A 63 12.86 5.45 4.96
N ASP A 64 13.70 4.60 5.55
CA ASP A 64 15.03 4.30 5.03
C ASP A 64 14.99 3.28 3.88
N THR A 65 14.61 3.76 2.70
CA THR A 65 14.41 2.91 1.51
C THR A 65 15.30 3.28 0.33
N ILE A 66 15.57 2.31 -0.52
CA ILE A 66 16.12 2.50 -1.86
C ILE A 66 15.29 1.74 -2.89
N ARG A 67 15.30 2.20 -4.13
CA ARG A 67 14.72 1.48 -5.25
C ARG A 67 15.84 0.84 -6.07
N VAL A 68 15.69 -0.45 -6.34
CA VAL A 68 16.62 -1.21 -7.17
C VAL A 68 15.85 -1.85 -8.32
N SER A 69 16.51 -2.01 -9.45
CA SER A 69 15.95 -2.70 -10.61
C SER A 69 16.74 -3.99 -10.85
N SER A 70 16.07 -5.13 -10.76
CA SER A 70 16.62 -6.42 -11.15
C SER A 70 15.46 -7.38 -11.45
N PRO A 71 14.78 -7.23 -12.61
CA PRO A 71 13.60 -8.01 -12.94
C PRO A 71 13.86 -9.52 -12.89
N GLY A 72 15.05 -9.97 -13.30
CA GLY A 72 15.40 -11.39 -13.30
C GLY A 72 15.53 -12.03 -11.90
N LEU A 73 15.87 -11.24 -10.87
CA LEU A 73 16.05 -11.75 -9.50
C LEU A 73 14.89 -11.38 -8.56
N LEU A 74 14.25 -10.24 -8.81
CA LEU A 74 13.24 -9.66 -7.92
C LEU A 74 11.83 -9.71 -8.52
N GLY A 75 11.72 -10.09 -9.80
CA GLY A 75 10.48 -10.28 -10.57
C GLY A 75 9.63 -9.01 -10.79
N ALA A 76 10.19 -7.84 -10.49
CA ALA A 76 9.58 -6.54 -10.76
C ALA A 76 10.60 -5.57 -11.36
N GLU A 77 10.13 -4.67 -12.24
CA GLU A 77 10.94 -3.59 -12.85
C GLU A 77 11.63 -2.72 -11.81
N GLN A 78 10.93 -2.40 -10.72
CA GLN A 78 11.47 -1.71 -9.56
C GLN A 78 11.03 -2.40 -8.28
N THR A 79 11.99 -2.66 -7.41
CA THR A 79 11.78 -3.23 -6.09
C THR A 79 12.23 -2.23 -5.03
N THR A 80 11.38 -2.03 -4.02
CA THR A 80 11.76 -1.24 -2.84
C THR A 80 12.53 -2.14 -1.88
N VAL A 81 13.69 -1.64 -1.42
CA VAL A 81 14.51 -2.27 -0.40
C VAL A 81 14.48 -1.40 0.84
N TYR A 82 14.03 -1.97 1.95
CA TYR A 82 14.05 -1.32 3.27
C TYR A 82 15.37 -1.63 3.95
N ARG A 83 16.10 -0.60 4.38
CA ARG A 83 17.44 -0.73 4.94
C ARG A 83 17.34 -0.65 6.46
N GLY A 84 17.67 -1.74 7.14
CA GLY A 84 17.85 -1.77 8.58
C GLY A 84 19.27 -1.36 8.95
N ARG A 85 19.38 -0.36 9.83
CA ARG A 85 20.66 0.14 10.34
C ARG A 85 20.69 0.09 11.86
N LYS A 86 21.89 -0.10 12.39
CA LYS A 86 22.19 0.04 13.81
C LYS A 86 23.45 0.87 13.96
N LEU A 87 23.40 1.93 14.75
CA LEU A 87 24.51 2.88 14.92
C LEU A 87 25.05 3.36 13.57
N ASN A 88 24.14 3.65 12.64
CA ASN A 88 24.41 4.07 11.26
C ASN A 88 25.10 3.03 10.36
N GLN A 89 25.29 1.79 10.81
CA GLN A 89 25.81 0.68 10.01
C GLN A 89 24.68 -0.16 9.43
N PRO A 90 24.74 -0.59 8.16
CA PRO A 90 23.74 -1.50 7.58
C PRO A 90 23.89 -2.89 8.21
N VAL A 91 22.79 -3.41 8.77
CA VAL A 91 22.75 -4.71 9.45
C VAL A 91 21.68 -5.64 8.86
N ALA A 92 20.71 -5.08 8.14
CA ALA A 92 19.66 -5.83 7.48
C ALA A 92 19.15 -5.10 6.23
N ALA A 93 18.65 -5.86 5.27
CA ALA A 93 17.93 -5.36 4.10
C ALA A 93 16.69 -6.21 3.85
N VAL A 94 15.52 -5.58 3.64
CA VAL A 94 14.28 -6.28 3.29
C VAL A 94 13.88 -5.94 1.88
N PHE A 95 13.73 -6.96 1.04
CA PHE A 95 13.36 -6.86 -0.37
C PHE A 95 11.88 -7.19 -0.53
N SER A 96 11.14 -6.32 -1.23
CA SER A 96 9.76 -6.59 -1.66
C SER A 96 9.73 -7.27 -3.02
N ILE A 97 9.99 -8.57 -3.06
CA ILE A 97 10.09 -9.35 -4.30
C ILE A 97 8.71 -9.77 -4.81
N VAL A 98 8.63 -9.97 -6.13
CA VAL A 98 7.45 -10.53 -6.79
C VAL A 98 7.88 -11.80 -7.51
N ALA A 99 7.19 -12.91 -7.27
CA ALA A 99 7.31 -14.12 -8.09
C ALA A 99 6.18 -14.07 -9.14
N PRO A 100 6.44 -13.78 -10.42
CA PRO A 100 5.38 -13.59 -11.42
C PRO A 100 4.63 -14.89 -11.77
N GLU A 101 5.32 -16.03 -11.73
CA GLU A 101 4.81 -17.34 -12.19
C GLU A 101 4.19 -18.17 -11.06
N GLY A 102 3.30 -17.58 -10.25
CA GLY A 102 2.55 -18.34 -9.24
C GLY A 102 1.32 -19.04 -9.82
N TYR A 103 0.91 -20.17 -9.24
CA TYR A 103 -0.25 -20.97 -9.69
C TYR A 103 -1.56 -20.14 -9.79
N SER A 104 -1.69 -19.11 -8.97
CA SER A 104 -2.87 -18.22 -8.92
C SER A 104 -2.53 -16.77 -9.26
N GLY A 105 -1.46 -16.54 -10.03
CA GLY A 105 -0.93 -15.22 -10.34
C GLY A 105 0.29 -14.85 -9.50
N SER A 106 0.68 -13.58 -9.53
CA SER A 106 1.91 -13.13 -8.91
C SER A 106 1.89 -13.23 -7.38
N ILE A 107 3.02 -13.63 -6.80
CA ILE A 107 3.21 -13.76 -5.36
C ILE A 107 4.11 -12.63 -4.87
N SER A 108 3.61 -11.73 -4.04
CA SER A 108 4.43 -10.68 -3.40
C SER A 108 4.95 -11.16 -2.05
N MET A 109 6.26 -11.04 -1.83
CA MET A 109 6.91 -11.46 -0.59
C MET A 109 7.87 -10.41 -0.05
N LEU A 110 8.07 -10.43 1.27
CA LEU A 110 9.14 -9.70 1.93
C LEU A 110 10.26 -10.69 2.31
N VAL A 111 11.47 -10.43 1.84
CA VAL A 111 12.64 -11.27 2.13
C VAL A 111 13.67 -10.43 2.85
N ALA A 112 14.02 -10.79 4.08
CA ALA A 112 15.08 -10.13 4.83
C ALA A 112 16.41 -10.86 4.66
N VAL A 113 17.47 -10.10 4.44
CA VAL A 113 18.85 -10.58 4.41
C VAL A 113 19.63 -9.86 5.49
N LYS A 114 20.36 -10.62 6.32
CA LYS A 114 21.32 -10.06 7.26
C LYS A 114 22.57 -9.64 6.50
N THR A 115 22.99 -8.40 6.69
CA THR A 115 24.24 -7.85 6.13
C THR A 115 25.38 -8.09 7.12
#